data_AF-A0AB36PES0-F1
#
_entry.id   AF-A0AB36PES0-F1
#
_cell.length_a   1.000
_cell.length_b   1.000
_cell.length_c   1.000
_cell.angle_alpha   90.00
_cell.angle_beta   90.00
_cell.angle_gamma   90.00
#
_symmetry.space_group_name_H-M   'P 1'
#
loop_
_entity.id
_entity.type
_entity.pdbx_description
1 polymer ?
#
loop_
_entity_poly.entity_id
_entity_poly.type
_entity_poly.pdbx_seq_one_letter_code
_entity_poly.pdbx_strand_id
1 'polypeptide(L)'
;MFKFLVLTLGIISCQAYAEDTVIVNDHDTSAIKDCWQKNSDDDTDINVIKSCLRQEYNLVDAQLNKAYGEAYRYIEQVPRTGAKKLDTEQLNLLKKSQRAWLDFRDKECELILSNEDVQDLSDPYSESEWLSCMIIQTNTRTRQLQLYRNSEDFYPSPLTRG
;
A
#
# COMPACT_ATOMS: atom_id res chain seq x y z
N MET A 1 40.65 -42.13 -29.32
CA MET A 1 39.52 -41.79 -28.42
C MET A 1 39.66 -40.33 -28.02
N PHE A 2 38.96 -39.43 -28.71
CA PHE A 2 38.89 -38.00 -28.39
C PHE A 2 37.74 -37.77 -27.42
N LYS A 3 38.00 -37.26 -26.21
CA LYS A 3 36.97 -36.81 -25.27
C LYS A 3 36.74 -35.31 -25.50
N PHE A 4 35.56 -34.98 -26.01
CA PHE A 4 35.04 -33.62 -26.04
C PHE A 4 34.71 -33.16 -24.61
N LEU A 5 35.26 -32.01 -24.21
CA LEU A 5 34.90 -31.31 -22.99
C LEU A 5 33.86 -30.25 -23.40
N VAL A 6 32.58 -30.50 -23.13
CA VAL A 6 31.51 -29.52 -23.33
C VAL A 6 31.43 -28.65 -22.08
N LEU A 7 31.89 -27.40 -22.20
CA LEU A 7 31.64 -26.32 -21.25
C LEU A 7 30.18 -25.91 -21.38
N THR A 8 29.33 -26.35 -20.46
CA THR A 8 27.98 -25.82 -20.32
C THR A 8 28.06 -24.43 -19.68
N LEU A 9 27.82 -23.40 -20.50
CA LEU A 9 27.53 -22.04 -20.08
C LEU A 9 26.34 -22.07 -19.11
N GLY A 10 26.62 -21.81 -17.83
CA GLY A 10 25.60 -21.57 -16.82
C GLY A 10 24.86 -20.29 -17.14
N ILE A 11 23.69 -20.43 -17.77
CA ILE A 11 22.68 -19.38 -17.81
C ILE A 11 22.15 -19.29 -16.37
N ILE A 12 22.70 -18.36 -15.58
CA ILE A 12 22.05 -17.91 -14.35
C ILE A 12 20.80 -17.16 -14.82
N SER A 13 19.72 -17.93 -15.00
CA SER A 13 18.37 -17.41 -15.10
C SER A 13 18.14 -16.60 -13.83
N CYS A 14 18.08 -15.28 -13.98
CA CYS A 14 17.61 -14.38 -12.93
C CYS A 14 16.10 -14.64 -12.80
N GLN A 15 15.73 -15.72 -12.10
CA GLN A 15 14.38 -15.90 -11.63
C GLN A 15 14.16 -14.83 -10.56
N ALA A 16 13.67 -13.67 -10.99
CA ALA A 16 12.99 -12.77 -10.09
C ALA A 16 11.84 -13.59 -9.50
N TYR A 17 12.03 -14.06 -8.27
CA TYR A 17 10.96 -14.62 -7.46
C TYR A 17 9.94 -13.50 -7.27
N ALA A 18 8.97 -13.42 -8.17
CA ALA A 18 7.71 -12.78 -7.86
C ALA A 18 7.07 -13.69 -6.81
N GLU A 19 7.39 -13.45 -5.54
CA GLU A 19 6.53 -13.89 -4.45
C GLU A 19 5.15 -13.32 -4.78
N ASP A 20 4.17 -14.20 -5.03
CA ASP A 20 2.80 -13.82 -5.38
C ASP A 20 2.27 -12.91 -4.28
N THR A 21 2.42 -11.61 -4.52
CA THR A 21 2.05 -10.59 -3.54
C THR A 21 0.54 -10.51 -3.60
N VAL A 22 -0.13 -10.99 -2.56
CA VAL A 22 -1.59 -10.87 -2.46
C VAL A 22 -1.96 -9.41 -2.60
N ILE A 23 -2.68 -9.10 -3.68
CA ILE A 23 -3.14 -7.74 -3.97
C ILE A 23 -4.24 -7.39 -2.96
N VAL A 24 -4.07 -6.26 -2.28
CA VAL A 24 -5.06 -5.75 -1.34
C VAL A 24 -6.35 -5.46 -2.12
N ASN A 25 -7.47 -5.99 -1.62
CA ASN A 25 -8.79 -5.58 -2.06
C ASN A 25 -9.20 -4.34 -1.27
N ASP A 26 -9.03 -3.16 -1.86
CA ASP A 26 -9.32 -1.89 -1.20
C ASP A 26 -10.81 -1.58 -1.07
N HIS A 27 -11.67 -2.35 -1.75
CA HIS A 27 -13.11 -2.33 -1.52
C HIS A 27 -13.54 -3.24 -0.35
N ASP A 28 -12.65 -4.10 0.14
CA ASP A 28 -12.92 -4.92 1.31
C ASP A 28 -12.84 -4.05 2.58
N THR A 29 -14.00 -3.82 3.17
CA THR A 29 -14.20 -3.05 4.40
C THR A 29 -14.61 -3.94 5.57
N SER A 30 -14.48 -5.27 5.43
CA SER A 30 -14.89 -6.24 6.46
C SER A 30 -14.20 -6.00 7.79
N ALA A 31 -12.87 -5.85 7.83
CA ALA A 31 -12.15 -5.60 9.09
C ALA A 31 -12.62 -4.34 9.84
N ILE A 32 -12.90 -3.26 9.10
CA ILE A 32 -13.48 -2.03 9.67
C ILE A 32 -14.89 -2.33 10.20
N LYS A 33 -15.75 -2.95 9.38
CA LYS A 33 -17.11 -3.32 9.78
C LYS A 33 -17.12 -4.23 10.99
N ASP A 34 -16.19 -5.17 11.11
CA ASP A 34 -16.07 -6.09 12.23
C ASP A 34 -15.66 -5.35 13.51
N CYS A 35 -14.79 -4.34 13.41
CA CYS A 35 -14.48 -3.45 14.54
C CYS A 35 -15.73 -2.68 15.00
N TRP A 36 -16.57 -2.21 14.08
CA TRP A 36 -17.80 -1.47 14.38
C TRP A 36 -18.98 -2.37 14.79
N GLN A 37 -19.09 -3.59 14.26
CA GLN A 37 -20.20 -4.52 14.52
C GLN A 37 -20.16 -5.08 15.94
N LYS A 38 -19.02 -5.01 16.63
CA LYS A 38 -18.97 -5.28 18.07
C LYS A 38 -19.89 -4.35 18.87
N ASN A 39 -20.45 -3.28 18.30
CA ASN A 39 -21.41 -2.37 18.94
C ASN A 39 -22.90 -2.70 18.75
N SER A 40 -23.27 -3.76 18.01
CA SER A 40 -24.69 -4.11 17.90
C SER A 40 -25.26 -4.73 19.17
N ASP A 41 -24.41 -5.13 20.11
CA ASP A 41 -24.79 -5.72 21.38
C ASP A 41 -24.68 -4.66 22.49
N ASP A 42 -25.58 -3.67 22.47
CA ASP A 42 -26.01 -2.63 23.44
C ASP A 42 -25.07 -2.02 24.52
N ASP A 43 -23.84 -2.49 24.74
CA ASP A 43 -22.96 -2.09 25.85
C ASP A 43 -21.46 -2.06 25.47
N THR A 44 -21.13 -2.16 24.19
CA THR A 44 -19.72 -2.16 23.76
C THR A 44 -19.11 -0.77 23.89
N ASP A 45 -18.12 -0.68 24.78
CA ASP A 45 -17.33 0.51 25.05
C ASP A 45 -16.68 1.03 23.76
N ILE A 46 -16.95 2.30 23.41
CA ILE A 46 -16.38 2.98 22.23
C ILE A 46 -14.84 2.88 22.17
N ASN A 47 -14.19 2.72 23.33
CA ASN A 47 -12.75 2.50 23.41
C ASN A 47 -12.29 1.15 22.83
N VAL A 48 -13.13 0.11 22.86
CA VAL A 48 -12.85 -1.20 22.24
C VAL A 48 -12.79 -1.07 20.72
N ILE A 49 -13.73 -0.33 20.12
CA ILE A 49 -13.76 -0.06 18.68
C ILE A 49 -12.51 0.71 18.27
N LYS A 50 -12.24 1.82 18.95
CA LYS A 50 -11.04 2.64 18.72
C LYS A 50 -9.78 1.78 18.80
N SER A 51 -9.66 0.93 19.82
CA SER A 51 -8.51 0.04 19.96
C SER A 51 -8.41 -0.97 18.79
N CYS A 52 -9.53 -1.53 18.34
CA CYS A 52 -9.58 -2.42 17.18
C CYS A 52 -9.11 -1.68 15.91
N LEU A 53 -9.67 -0.51 15.64
CA LEU A 53 -9.33 0.30 14.47
C LEU A 53 -7.87 0.76 14.49
N ARG A 54 -7.29 1.08 15.65
CA ARG A 54 -5.84 1.38 15.76
C ARG A 54 -4.98 0.17 15.40
N GLN A 55 -5.39 -1.05 15.78
CA GLN A 55 -4.67 -2.27 15.40
C GLN A 55 -4.75 -2.49 13.89
N GLU A 56 -5.95 -2.37 13.30
CA GLU A 56 -6.13 -2.48 11.86
C GLU A 56 -5.34 -1.42 11.09
N TYR A 57 -5.32 -0.18 11.57
CA TYR A 57 -4.53 0.89 10.97
C TYR A 57 -3.03 0.56 10.95
N ASN A 58 -2.49 0.05 12.06
CA ASN A 58 -1.08 -0.36 12.13
C ASN A 58 -0.76 -1.50 11.14
N LEU A 59 -1.69 -2.44 10.94
CA LEU A 59 -1.52 -3.53 9.99
C LEU A 59 -1.49 -3.02 8.55
N VAL A 60 -2.41 -2.14 8.16
CA VAL A 60 -2.46 -1.61 6.80
C VAL A 60 -1.34 -0.61 6.51
N ASP A 61 -0.87 0.15 7.51
CA ASP A 61 0.30 1.02 7.35
C ASP A 61 1.59 0.21 7.12
N ALA A 62 1.74 -0.93 7.82
CA ALA A 62 2.84 -1.85 7.56
C ALA A 62 2.79 -2.42 6.12
N GLN A 63 1.59 -2.74 5.62
CA GLN A 63 1.40 -3.20 4.23
C GLN A 63 1.72 -2.11 3.21
N LEU A 64 1.29 -0.87 3.46
CA LEU A 64 1.64 0.29 2.63
C LEU A 64 3.16 0.47 2.54
N ASN A 65 3.85 0.44 3.68
CA ASN A 65 5.30 0.60 3.75
C ASN A 65 6.02 -0.53 2.98
N LYS A 66 5.52 -1.77 3.09
CA LYS A 66 6.02 -2.90 2.29
C LYS A 66 5.83 -2.66 0.80
N ALA A 67 4.62 -2.33 0.35
CA ALA A 67 4.31 -2.10 -1.07
C ALA A 67 5.12 -0.94 -1.66
N TYR A 68 5.27 0.16 -0.92
CA TYR A 68 6.13 1.29 -1.30
C TYR A 68 7.60 0.85 -1.43
N GLY A 69 8.11 0.08 -0.47
CA GLY A 69 9.48 -0.45 -0.50
C GLY A 69 9.73 -1.39 -1.68
N GLU A 70 8.74 -2.19 -2.08
CA GLU A 70 8.81 -3.05 -3.27
C GLU A 70 8.83 -2.23 -4.56
N ALA A 71 7.94 -1.24 -4.70
CA ALA A 71 7.93 -0.34 -5.86
C ALA A 71 9.26 0.42 -5.98
N TYR A 72 9.80 0.90 -4.86
CA TYR A 72 11.09 1.56 -4.79
C TYR A 72 12.22 0.64 -5.29
N ARG A 73 12.31 -0.57 -4.71
CA ARG A 73 13.35 -1.55 -5.04
C ARG A 73 13.27 -2.01 -6.50
N TYR A 74 12.07 -2.10 -7.06
CA TYR A 74 11.88 -2.41 -8.48
C TYR A 74 12.52 -1.36 -9.37
N ILE A 75 12.31 -0.07 -9.10
CA ILE A 75 12.92 1.02 -9.88
C ILE A 75 14.45 0.99 -9.77
N GLU A 76 15.00 0.63 -8.59
CA GLU A 76 16.45 0.46 -8.41
C GLU A 76 17.03 -0.68 -9.25
N GLN A 77 16.30 -1.80 -9.36
CA GLN A 77 16.77 -3.01 -10.04
C GLN A 77 16.50 -2.99 -11.54
N VAL A 78 15.46 -2.28 -11.98
CA VAL A 78 14.97 -2.28 -13.36
C VAL A 78 14.86 -0.83 -13.87
N PRO A 79 15.99 -0.13 -14.11
CA PRO A 79 15.97 1.24 -14.61
C PRO A 79 15.31 1.35 -16.00
N ARG A 80 14.79 2.54 -16.36
CA ARG A 80 14.26 2.79 -17.72
C ARG A 80 15.34 2.54 -18.78
N THR A 81 14.92 2.14 -19.98
CA THR A 81 15.81 2.08 -21.15
C THR A 81 16.50 3.43 -21.35
N GLY A 82 17.82 3.43 -21.42
CA GLY A 82 18.62 4.65 -21.56
C GLY A 82 18.91 5.40 -20.25
N ALA A 83 18.33 5.01 -19.12
CA ALA A 83 18.73 5.53 -17.81
C ALA A 83 20.06 4.91 -17.34
N LYS A 84 20.74 5.60 -16.41
CA LYS A 84 21.89 5.04 -15.69
C LYS A 84 21.45 3.81 -14.87
N LYS A 85 22.42 3.07 -14.29
CA LYS A 85 22.16 1.94 -13.38
C LYS A 85 21.09 2.20 -12.31
N LEU A 86 20.90 3.45 -11.90
CA LEU A 86 19.83 3.89 -11.01
C LEU A 86 19.03 5.02 -11.68
N ASP A 87 17.73 4.80 -11.88
CA ASP A 87 16.81 5.81 -12.41
C ASP A 87 16.37 6.78 -11.31
N THR A 88 17.28 7.67 -10.94
CA THR A 88 17.08 8.63 -9.83
C THR A 88 15.90 9.56 -10.07
N GLU A 89 15.61 9.87 -11.33
CA GLU A 89 14.46 10.68 -11.69
C GLU A 89 13.14 9.95 -11.38
N GLN A 90 12.99 8.70 -11.83
CA GLN A 90 11.79 7.91 -11.56
C GLN A 90 11.60 7.66 -10.05
N LEU A 91 12.69 7.42 -9.31
CA LEU A 91 12.65 7.32 -7.84
C LEU A 91 12.19 8.62 -7.16
N ASN A 92 12.68 9.77 -7.63
CA ASN A 92 12.28 11.05 -7.07
C ASN A 92 10.80 11.35 -7.34
N LEU A 93 10.27 10.92 -8.48
CA LEU A 93 8.83 11.01 -8.79
C LEU A 93 8.01 10.11 -7.86
N LEU A 94 8.42 8.85 -7.63
CA LEU A 94 7.76 7.96 -6.65
C LEU A 94 7.71 8.60 -5.25
N LYS A 95 8.84 9.14 -4.77
CA LYS A 95 8.92 9.83 -3.47
C LYS A 95 7.97 11.03 -3.39
N LYS A 96 7.95 11.87 -4.42
CA LYS A 96 7.08 13.07 -4.47
C LYS A 96 5.60 12.67 -4.51
N SER A 97 5.25 11.68 -5.33
CA SER A 97 3.88 11.14 -5.39
C SER A 97 3.44 10.60 -4.04
N GLN A 98 4.27 9.80 -3.36
CA GLN A 98 3.92 9.25 -2.05
C GLN A 98 3.74 10.34 -0.99
N ARG A 99 4.60 11.36 -0.96
CA ARG A 99 4.48 12.49 -0.02
C ARG A 99 3.22 13.31 -0.27
N ALA A 100 2.93 13.62 -1.53
CA ALA A 100 1.70 14.34 -1.88
C ALA A 100 0.45 13.52 -1.52
N TRP A 101 0.50 12.20 -1.68
CA TRP A 101 -0.59 11.32 -1.27
C TRP A 101 -0.79 11.31 0.26
N LEU A 102 0.28 11.33 1.06
CA LEU A 102 0.15 11.42 2.52
C LEU A 102 -0.57 12.72 2.94
N ASP A 103 -0.18 13.85 2.36
CA ASP A 103 -0.84 15.14 2.61
C ASP A 103 -2.32 15.12 2.19
N PHE A 104 -2.61 14.57 1.01
CA PHE A 104 -3.99 14.36 0.56
C PHE A 104 -4.79 13.49 1.53
N ARG A 105 -4.28 12.32 1.92
CA ARG A 105 -4.95 11.40 2.86
C ARG A 105 -5.27 12.10 4.16
N ASP A 106 -4.29 12.77 4.75
CA ASP A 106 -4.44 13.39 6.05
C ASP A 106 -5.49 14.51 5.98
N LYS A 107 -5.53 15.29 4.90
CA LYS A 107 -6.55 16.32 4.65
C LYS A 107 -7.93 15.77 4.35
N GLU A 108 -8.01 14.67 3.62
CA GLU A 108 -9.27 13.99 3.31
C GLU A 108 -9.89 13.40 4.59
N CYS A 109 -9.07 12.79 5.46
CA CYS A 109 -9.56 12.25 6.73
C CYS A 109 -9.83 13.33 7.79
N GLU A 110 -9.15 14.49 7.73
CA GLU A 110 -9.54 15.68 8.49
C GLU A 110 -10.92 16.21 8.04
N LEU A 111 -11.24 16.14 6.74
CA LEU A 111 -12.57 16.53 6.24
C LEU A 111 -13.68 15.64 6.80
N ILE A 112 -13.44 14.34 7.04
CA ILE A 112 -14.43 13.46 7.67
C ILE A 112 -14.83 13.98 9.05
N LEU A 113 -13.87 14.46 9.85
CA LEU A 113 -14.12 15.03 11.18
C LEU A 113 -15.05 16.26 11.14
N SER A 114 -15.14 16.96 10.01
CA SER A 114 -16.02 18.12 9.89
C SER A 114 -17.51 17.78 10.00
N ASN A 115 -17.87 16.50 9.85
CA ASN A 115 -19.24 16.01 10.03
C ASN A 115 -19.57 15.64 11.49
N GLU A 116 -18.59 15.63 12.39
CA GLU A 116 -18.76 15.20 13.78
C GLU A 116 -19.10 16.37 14.72
N ASP A 117 -19.79 16.08 15.82
CA ASP A 117 -20.12 17.07 16.87
C ASP A 117 -18.85 17.61 17.55
N VAL A 118 -17.85 16.73 17.73
CA VAL A 118 -16.50 17.08 18.17
C VAL A 118 -15.56 16.92 16.98
N GLN A 119 -15.18 18.03 16.37
CA GLN A 119 -14.36 18.08 15.15
C GLN A 119 -12.86 17.94 15.40
N ASP A 120 -12.49 17.11 16.39
CA ASP A 120 -11.13 16.76 16.70
C ASP A 120 -11.03 15.30 17.18
N LEU A 121 -9.82 14.85 17.51
CA LEU A 121 -9.57 13.47 17.93
C LEU A 121 -9.71 13.26 19.45
N SER A 122 -10.25 14.22 20.19
CA SER A 122 -10.45 14.09 21.64
C SER A 122 -11.63 13.19 21.98
N ASP A 123 -12.62 13.13 21.10
CA ASP A 123 -13.75 12.23 21.23
C ASP A 123 -13.45 10.85 20.60
N PRO A 124 -13.71 9.73 21.31
CA PRO A 124 -13.46 8.38 20.80
C PRO A 124 -14.24 8.00 19.55
N TYR A 125 -15.43 8.57 19.33
CA TYR A 125 -16.23 8.32 18.13
C TYR A 125 -15.58 9.03 16.93
N SER A 126 -15.27 10.31 17.07
CA SER A 126 -14.55 11.09 16.03
C SER A 126 -13.21 10.45 15.65
N GLU A 127 -12.45 9.97 16.63
CA GLU A 127 -11.19 9.24 16.35
C GLU A 127 -11.45 7.93 15.58
N SER A 128 -12.53 7.21 15.89
CA SER A 128 -12.89 5.96 15.21
C SER A 128 -13.30 6.20 13.75
N GLU A 129 -14.04 7.27 13.46
CA GLU A 129 -14.38 7.67 12.09
C GLU A 129 -13.12 8.08 11.30
N TRP A 130 -12.25 8.87 11.91
CA TRP A 130 -10.96 9.25 11.32
C TRP A 130 -10.08 8.02 11.01
N LEU A 131 -9.97 7.07 11.95
CA LEU A 131 -9.22 5.83 11.75
C LEU A 131 -9.81 4.98 10.60
N SER A 132 -11.13 4.91 10.50
CA SER A 132 -11.80 4.20 9.41
C SER A 132 -11.44 4.79 8.05
N CYS A 133 -11.43 6.13 7.92
CA CYS A 133 -10.94 6.81 6.73
C CYS A 133 -9.48 6.49 6.44
N MET A 134 -8.61 6.58 7.45
CA MET A 134 -7.17 6.32 7.30
C MET A 134 -6.89 4.90 6.81
N ILE A 135 -7.63 3.90 7.29
CA ILE A 135 -7.51 2.50 6.86
C ILE A 135 -7.89 2.37 5.37
N ILE A 136 -9.05 2.90 4.98
CA ILE A 136 -9.56 2.80 3.59
C ILE A 136 -8.58 3.44 2.62
N GLN A 137 -8.17 4.69 2.88
CA GLN A 137 -7.23 5.41 2.02
C GLN A 137 -5.89 4.67 1.91
N THR A 138 -5.40 4.12 3.02
CA THR A 138 -4.14 3.36 3.07
C THR A 138 -4.22 2.07 2.27
N ASN A 139 -5.33 1.33 2.34
CA ASN A 139 -5.56 0.15 1.51
C ASN A 139 -5.63 0.48 0.02
N THR A 140 -6.36 1.54 -0.37
CA THR A 140 -6.42 2.00 -1.77
C THR A 140 -5.04 2.33 -2.30
N ARG A 141 -4.23 3.05 -1.52
CA ARG A 141 -2.86 3.36 -1.94
C ARG A 141 -1.96 2.14 -2.02
N THR A 142 -2.10 1.21 -1.07
CA THR A 142 -1.36 -0.06 -1.09
C THR A 142 -1.67 -0.84 -2.37
N ARG A 143 -2.96 -0.97 -2.72
CA ARG A 143 -3.39 -1.60 -3.97
C ARG A 143 -2.80 -0.90 -5.19
N GLN A 144 -2.87 0.43 -5.26
CA GLN A 144 -2.26 1.20 -6.36
C GLN A 144 -0.77 0.88 -6.52
N LEU A 145 0.01 0.89 -5.43
CA LEU A 145 1.44 0.59 -5.45
C LEU A 145 1.73 -0.84 -5.90
N GLN A 146 0.94 -1.82 -5.44
CA GLN A 146 1.09 -3.22 -5.86
C GLN A 146 0.85 -3.39 -7.37
N LEU A 147 -0.06 -2.61 -7.94
CA LEU A 147 -0.41 -2.63 -9.35
C LEU A 147 0.51 -1.84 -10.27
N TYR A 148 1.46 -1.09 -9.71
CA TYR A 148 2.46 -0.37 -10.52
C TYR A 148 3.32 -1.28 -11.40
N ARG A 149 3.24 -2.61 -11.23
CA ARG A 149 3.91 -3.60 -12.08
C ARG A 149 2.96 -4.40 -12.96
N ASN A 150 1.64 -4.21 -12.79
CA ASN A 150 0.64 -5.00 -13.48
C ASN A 150 0.20 -4.27 -14.76
N SER A 151 0.45 -4.87 -15.93
CA SER A 151 0.01 -4.35 -17.23
C SER A 151 -1.43 -4.74 -17.58
N GLU A 152 -2.05 -5.64 -16.82
CA GLU A 152 -3.38 -6.19 -17.10
C GLU A 152 -4.51 -5.48 -16.34
N ASP A 153 -4.19 -4.54 -15.46
CA ASP A 153 -5.19 -3.70 -14.79
C ASP A 153 -5.40 -2.39 -15.57
N PHE A 154 -6.61 -1.83 -15.51
CA PHE A 154 -6.98 -0.56 -16.17
C PHE A 154 -6.22 0.64 -15.56
N TYR A 155 -5.63 0.48 -14.38
CA TYR A 155 -4.85 1.51 -13.73
C TYR A 155 -3.55 1.78 -14.52
N PRO A 156 -3.25 3.04 -14.91
CA PRO A 156 -2.04 3.36 -15.64
C PRO A 156 -0.82 3.04 -14.78
N SER A 157 -0.14 1.96 -15.14
CA SER A 157 1.00 1.45 -14.39
C SER A 157 2.25 2.28 -14.72
N PRO A 158 2.79 3.08 -13.77
CA PRO A 158 3.94 3.92 -14.03
C PRO A 158 5.25 3.13 -14.18
N LEU A 159 5.25 1.82 -13.89
CA LEU A 159 6.43 0.96 -14.04
C LEU A 159 6.25 -0.10 -15.14
N THR A 160 5.05 -0.24 -15.74
CA THR A 160 4.90 -1.02 -16.98
C THR A 160 5.63 -0.31 -18.11
N ARG A 161 6.49 -1.05 -18.81
CA ARG A 161 7.26 -0.55 -19.96
C ARG A 161 6.40 -0.69 -21.23
N GLY A 162 6.47 0.31 -22.11
CA GLY A 162 5.93 0.24 -23.48
C GLY A 162 6.95 -0.35 -24.46
#